data_AF-A0A933HCN2-F1
#
_entry.id   AF-A0A933HCN2-F1
#
_cell.length_a   1.000
_cell.length_b   1.000
_cell.length_c   1.000
_cell.angle_alpha   90.00
_cell.angle_beta   90.00
_cell.angle_gamma   90.00
#
_symmetry.space_group_name_H-M   'P 1'
#
loop_
_entity.id
_entity.type
_entity.pdbx_description
1 polymer ?
#
loop_
_entity_poly.entity_id
_entity_poly.type
_entity_poly.pdbx_seq_one_letter_code
_entity_poly.pdbx_strand_id
1 'polypeptide(L)'
;VEKLADRPEGIKPEDSAGFENLIPLKEILGEVVKTGPQSAKVDREYFRLLNEFGSELYILRELPTEEIKKSDLRMLAKALERMRSGKVDINPGFDGEYGKISLIGGKDFERSDQLTLF
;
A
#
# COMPACT_ATOMS: atom_id res chain seq x y z
N VAL A 1 -5.29 29.40 -27.54
CA VAL A 1 -4.45 29.14 -26.35
C VAL A 1 -3.49 28.02 -26.69
N GLU A 2 -2.38 28.35 -27.37
CA GLU A 2 -1.38 27.37 -27.87
C GLU A 2 0.02 27.80 -27.40
N LYS A 3 0.31 27.59 -26.13
CA LYS A 3 1.67 27.69 -25.59
C LYS A 3 1.85 26.55 -24.58
N LEU A 4 3.08 26.04 -24.49
CA LEU A 4 3.62 25.18 -23.43
C LEU A 4 3.81 23.69 -23.79
N ALA A 5 4.77 23.38 -24.66
CA ALA A 5 5.45 22.07 -24.63
C ALA A 5 6.85 22.09 -25.30
N ASP A 6 7.71 23.07 -24.97
CA ASP A 6 9.09 23.14 -25.51
C ASP A 6 10.11 22.33 -24.69
N ARG A 7 9.68 21.33 -23.91
CA ARG A 7 10.58 20.54 -23.06
C ARG A 7 11.07 19.28 -23.81
N PRO A 8 12.40 19.10 -24.01
CA PRO A 8 12.94 17.86 -24.55
C PRO A 8 12.59 16.67 -23.64
N GLU A 9 12.17 15.56 -24.23
CA GLU A 9 11.93 14.31 -23.50
C GLU A 9 13.20 13.87 -22.76
N GLY A 10 13.09 13.60 -21.46
CA GLY A 10 14.18 13.03 -20.65
C GLY A 10 14.93 13.98 -19.72
N ILE A 11 14.64 15.30 -19.70
CA ILE A 11 15.25 16.23 -18.74
C ILE A 11 14.44 16.24 -17.44
N LYS A 12 14.92 15.52 -16.43
CA LYS A 12 14.44 15.65 -15.04
C LYS A 12 15.14 16.87 -14.41
N PRO A 13 14.43 17.94 -14.02
CA PRO A 13 15.04 19.07 -13.32
C PRO A 13 15.75 18.61 -12.05
N GLU A 14 16.87 19.23 -11.69
CA GLU A 14 17.60 18.91 -10.44
C GLU A 14 16.71 19.10 -9.19
N ASP A 15 15.77 20.06 -9.24
CA ASP A 15 14.73 20.30 -8.22
C ASP A 15 13.41 19.54 -8.45
N SER A 16 13.45 18.45 -9.21
CA SER A 16 12.30 17.55 -9.33
C SER A 16 11.94 16.98 -7.96
N ALA A 17 10.90 17.51 -7.31
CA ALA A 17 10.26 16.83 -6.20
C ALA A 17 9.98 15.37 -6.63
N GLY A 18 10.56 14.41 -5.92
CA GLY A 18 10.36 13.00 -6.21
C GLY A 18 8.87 12.67 -6.19
N PHE A 19 8.46 11.66 -6.94
CA PHE A 19 7.13 11.08 -6.82
C PHE A 19 7.24 9.79 -6.00
N GLU A 20 6.29 9.60 -5.08
CA GLU A 20 6.12 8.37 -4.32
C GLU A 20 4.86 7.67 -4.84
N ASN A 21 4.98 6.39 -5.18
CA ASN A 21 3.82 5.58 -5.54
C ASN A 21 3.19 5.05 -4.26
N LEU A 22 2.13 5.73 -3.80
CA LEU A 22 1.38 5.34 -2.61
C LEU A 22 0.11 4.58 -3.00
N ILE A 23 -0.15 3.50 -2.29
CA ILE A 23 -1.35 2.69 -2.45
C ILE A 23 -2.32 3.05 -1.32
N PRO A 24 -3.61 3.28 -1.60
CA PRO A 24 -4.58 3.58 -0.56
C PRO A 24 -4.61 2.49 0.51
N LEU A 25 -4.70 2.87 1.79
CA LEU A 25 -4.68 1.93 2.91
C LEU A 25 -5.82 0.91 2.82
N LYS A 26 -6.97 1.30 2.24
CA LYS A 26 -8.11 0.40 2.00
C LYS A 26 -7.80 -0.73 1.02
N GLU A 27 -6.98 -0.48 -0.01
CA GLU A 27 -6.54 -1.52 -0.95
C GLU A 27 -5.63 -2.53 -0.24
N ILE A 28 -4.69 -2.02 0.55
CA ILE A 28 -3.78 -2.84 1.36
C ILE A 28 -4.56 -3.71 2.35
N LEU A 29 -5.52 -3.10 3.06
CA LEU A 29 -6.41 -3.79 3.99
C LEU A 29 -7.29 -4.83 3.27
N GLY A 30 -7.80 -4.51 2.09
CA GLY A 30 -8.57 -5.44 1.27
C GLY A 30 -7.76 -6.70 0.97
N GLU A 31 -6.51 -6.55 0.57
CA GLU A 31 -5.60 -7.66 0.31
C GLU A 31 -5.29 -8.47 1.58
N VAL A 32 -4.93 -7.80 2.69
CA VAL A 32 -4.65 -8.45 3.98
C VAL A 32 -5.84 -9.27 4.48
N VAL A 33 -7.04 -8.71 4.37
CA VAL A 33 -8.28 -9.31 4.86
C VAL A 33 -8.90 -10.28 3.82
N LYS A 34 -8.33 -10.36 2.60
CA LYS A 34 -8.83 -11.12 1.44
C LYS A 34 -10.28 -10.75 1.07
N THR A 35 -10.62 -9.48 1.18
CA THR A 35 -11.95 -8.93 0.85
C THR A 35 -11.81 -7.73 -0.07
N GLY A 36 -12.88 -7.34 -0.76
CA GLY A 36 -12.86 -6.11 -1.55
C GLY A 36 -12.59 -4.86 -0.69
N PRO A 37 -11.95 -3.82 -1.25
CA PRO A 37 -11.62 -2.57 -0.55
C PRO A 37 -12.87 -1.80 -0.07
N GLN A 38 -14.04 -2.08 -0.67
CA GLN A 38 -15.34 -1.51 -0.29
C GLN A 38 -16.11 -2.35 0.74
N SER A 39 -15.50 -3.39 1.31
CA SER A 39 -16.18 -4.21 2.30
C SER A 39 -16.32 -3.48 3.64
N ALA A 40 -17.42 -3.70 4.34
CA ALA A 40 -17.64 -3.13 5.68
C ALA A 40 -16.56 -3.56 6.70
N LYS A 41 -15.91 -4.71 6.47
CA LYS A 41 -14.79 -5.18 7.30
C LYS A 41 -13.54 -4.31 7.08
N VAL A 42 -13.22 -3.99 5.82
CA VAL A 42 -12.11 -3.08 5.47
C VAL A 42 -12.37 -1.68 6.04
N ASP A 43 -13.58 -1.14 5.91
CA ASP A 43 -13.91 0.17 6.46
C ASP A 43 -13.73 0.23 7.97
N ARG A 44 -14.16 -0.80 8.71
CA ARG A 44 -13.98 -0.87 10.16
C ARG A 44 -12.50 -0.86 10.55
N GLU A 45 -11.68 -1.67 9.89
CA GLU A 45 -10.23 -1.69 10.18
C GLU A 45 -9.55 -0.37 9.76
N TYR A 46 -9.98 0.22 8.63
CA TYR A 46 -9.51 1.51 8.18
C TYR A 46 -9.76 2.61 9.21
N PHE A 47 -11.01 2.74 9.68
CA PHE A 47 -11.34 3.73 10.71
C PHE A 47 -10.68 3.42 12.06
N ARG A 48 -10.47 2.14 12.41
CA ARG A 48 -9.71 1.76 13.61
C ARG A 48 -8.28 2.29 13.53
N LEU A 49 -7.57 2.02 12.43
CA LEU A 49 -6.21 2.47 12.22
C LEU A 49 -6.10 3.99 12.20
N LEU A 50 -7.07 4.68 11.60
CA LEU A 50 -7.10 6.15 11.62
C LEU A 50 -7.27 6.72 13.04
N ASN A 51 -8.10 6.09 13.87
CA ASN A 51 -8.29 6.53 15.26
C ASN A 51 -7.06 6.24 16.14
N GLU A 52 -6.34 5.15 15.85
CA GLU A 52 -5.18 4.71 16.65
C GLU A 52 -3.89 5.43 16.25
N PHE A 53 -3.64 5.59 14.95
CA PHE A 53 -2.37 6.09 14.40
C PHE A 53 -2.49 7.45 13.72
N GLY A 54 -3.71 7.98 13.55
CA GLY A 54 -3.95 9.29 12.95
C GLY A 54 -4.18 9.25 11.44
N SER A 55 -3.51 10.10 10.67
CA SER A 55 -3.81 10.26 9.24
C SER A 55 -3.31 9.10 8.37
N GLU A 56 -4.02 8.81 7.27
CA GLU A 56 -3.63 7.77 6.32
C GLU A 56 -2.21 7.99 5.76
N LEU A 57 -1.88 9.23 5.40
CA LEU A 57 -0.54 9.56 4.89
C LEU A 57 0.56 9.28 5.92
N TYR A 58 0.29 9.56 7.20
CA TYR A 58 1.22 9.23 8.28
C TYR A 58 1.40 7.71 8.41
N ILE A 59 0.30 6.95 8.37
CA ILE A 59 0.32 5.47 8.39
C ILE A 59 1.15 4.93 7.22
N LEU A 60 0.96 5.48 6.02
CA LEU A 60 1.63 5.03 4.81
C LEU A 60 3.12 5.40 4.78
N ARG A 61 3.52 6.58 5.27
CA ARG A 61 4.88 7.12 5.09
C ARG A 61 5.76 7.00 6.34
N GLU A 62 5.23 7.34 7.51
CA GLU A 62 6.02 7.61 8.72
C GLU A 62 5.85 6.54 9.81
N LEU A 63 4.70 5.88 9.86
CA LEU A 63 4.38 4.94 10.95
C LEU A 63 5.42 3.82 11.04
N PRO A 64 6.07 3.62 12.20
CA PRO A 64 7.02 2.53 12.39
C PRO A 64 6.33 1.17 12.25
N THR A 65 6.96 0.23 11.53
CA THR A 65 6.42 -1.13 11.36
C THR A 65 6.26 -1.89 12.67
N GLU A 66 6.99 -1.51 13.73
CA GLU A 66 6.86 -2.09 15.07
C GLU A 66 5.53 -1.74 15.77
N GLU A 67 5.00 -0.53 15.58
CA GLU A 67 3.66 -0.12 16.05
C GLU A 67 2.59 -1.01 15.40
N ILE A 68 2.76 -1.28 14.10
CA ILE A 68 1.82 -2.07 13.31
C ILE A 68 1.88 -3.54 13.67
N LYS A 69 3.07 -4.08 13.99
CA LYS A 69 3.20 -5.45 14.48
C LYS A 69 2.50 -5.69 15.82
N LYS A 70 2.28 -4.64 16.62
CA LYS A 70 1.50 -4.72 17.86
C LYS A 70 -0.01 -4.80 17.60
N SER A 71 -0.47 -4.22 16.49
CA SER A 71 -1.83 -4.48 15.99
C SER A 71 -1.91 -5.90 15.41
N ASP A 72 -3.08 -6.53 15.42
CA ASP A 72 -3.33 -7.87 14.86
C ASP A 72 -2.99 -8.00 13.35
N LEU A 73 -2.58 -6.91 12.71
CA LEU A 73 -2.32 -6.80 11.27
C LEU A 73 -0.82 -6.90 10.96
N ARG A 74 -0.16 -7.98 11.42
CA ARG A 74 1.24 -8.28 11.04
C ARG A 74 1.47 -8.28 9.51
N MET A 75 0.45 -8.67 8.77
CA MET A 75 0.45 -8.67 7.31
C MET A 75 0.43 -7.25 6.72
N LEU A 76 -0.23 -6.30 7.39
CA LEU A 76 -0.24 -4.89 7.00
C LEU A 76 1.14 -4.25 7.19
N ALA A 77 1.85 -4.59 8.28
CA ALA A 77 3.22 -4.12 8.50
C ALA A 77 4.16 -4.51 7.34
N LYS A 78 4.09 -5.78 6.91
CA LYS A 78 4.85 -6.28 5.76
C LYS A 78 4.44 -5.60 4.45
N ALA A 79 3.15 -5.39 4.23
CA ALA A 79 2.65 -4.74 3.03
C ALA A 79 3.16 -3.28 2.93
N LEU A 80 3.14 -2.55 4.04
CA LEU A 80 3.69 -1.18 4.09
C LEU A 80 5.20 -1.15 3.90
N GLU A 81 5.94 -2.11 4.48
CA GLU A 81 7.37 -2.25 4.25
C GLU A 81 7.70 -2.48 2.77
N ARG A 82 6.91 -3.32 2.09
CA ARG A 82 7.04 -3.56 0.64
C ARG A 82 6.69 -2.35 -0.20
N MET A 83 5.60 -1.66 0.14
CA MET A 83 5.22 -0.42 -0.52
C MET A 83 6.32 0.63 -0.41
N ARG A 84 6.84 0.86 0.80
CA ARG A 84 7.92 1.83 1.06
C ARG A 84 9.24 1.45 0.39
N SER A 85 9.53 0.16 0.25
CA SER A 85 10.70 -0.33 -0.48
C SER A 85 10.48 -0.44 -2.00
N GLY A 86 9.30 -0.06 -2.51
CA GLY A 86 8.94 -0.14 -3.92
C GLY A 86 8.83 -1.58 -4.47
N LYS A 87 8.80 -2.59 -3.60
CA LYS A 87 8.68 -4.01 -3.95
C LYS A 87 7.22 -4.40 -4.05
N VAL A 88 6.53 -3.82 -5.02
CA VAL A 88 5.10 -4.03 -5.25
C VAL A 88 4.90 -4.76 -6.57
N ASP A 89 4.17 -5.86 -6.56
CA ASP A 89 3.74 -6.53 -7.78
C ASP A 89 2.50 -5.82 -8.33
N ILE A 90 2.70 -5.06 -9.39
CA ILE A 90 1.64 -4.30 -10.05
C ILE A 90 1.20 -5.09 -11.28
N ASN A 91 -0.04 -5.58 -11.27
CA ASN A 91 -0.68 -6.07 -12.49
C ASN A 91 -1.35 -4.88 -13.18
N PRO A 92 -0.80 -4.38 -14.31
CA PRO A 92 -1.37 -3.22 -14.99
C PRO A 92 -2.79 -3.52 -15.44
N GLY A 93 -3.68 -2.57 -15.21
CA GLY A 93 -5.06 -2.63 -15.70
C GLY A 93 -5.09 -2.38 -17.20
N PHE A 94 -6.03 -3.00 -17.89
CA PHE A 94 -6.22 -2.85 -19.33
C PHE A 94 -7.66 -2.37 -19.59
N ASP A 95 -7.81 -1.45 -20.54
CA ASP A 95 -9.11 -1.01 -21.08
C ASP A 95 -10.13 -0.49 -20.05
N GLY A 96 -9.70 0.44 -19.20
CA GLY A 96 -10.58 1.12 -18.24
C GLY A 96 -10.78 0.40 -16.90
N GLU A 97 -10.21 -0.79 -16.72
CA GLU A 97 -10.11 -1.44 -15.41
C GLU A 97 -8.86 -0.96 -14.65
N TYR A 98 -9.00 -0.72 -13.34
CA TYR A 98 -7.87 -0.39 -12.48
C TYR A 98 -6.94 -1.59 -12.32
N GLY A 99 -5.62 -1.36 -12.40
CA GLY A 99 -4.63 -2.39 -12.18
C GLY A 99 -4.73 -3.00 -10.78
N LYS A 100 -4.60 -4.32 -10.70
CA LYS A 100 -4.61 -5.02 -9.41
C LYS A 100 -3.22 -4.98 -8.82
N ILE A 101 -3.10 -4.35 -7.67
CA ILE A 101 -1.84 -4.26 -6.96
C ILE A 101 -1.82 -5.37 -5.92
N SER A 102 -0.72 -6.14 -5.87
CA SER A 102 -0.52 -7.19 -4.88
C SER A 102 0.76 -6.93 -4.10
N LEU A 103 0.61 -6.67 -2.81
CA LEU A 103 1.70 -6.42 -1.85
C LEU A 103 2.08 -7.70 -1.09
N ILE A 104 1.19 -8.69 -1.07
CA ILE A 104 1.31 -9.90 -0.27
C ILE A 104 1.13 -11.12 -1.18
N GLY A 105 2.24 -11.74 -1.55
CA GLY A 105 2.20 -13.01 -2.28
C GLY A 105 1.63 -14.13 -1.41
N GLY A 106 0.99 -15.13 -2.04
CA GLY A 106 0.40 -16.28 -1.33
C GLY A 106 1.37 -17.01 -0.39
N LYS A 107 2.67 -16.99 -0.68
CA LYS A 107 3.73 -17.56 0.18
C LYS A 107 3.88 -16.86 1.54
N ASP A 108 3.48 -15.59 1.66
CA ASP A 108 3.58 -14.86 2.92
C ASP A 108 2.48 -15.22 3.92
N PHE A 109 1.31 -15.65 3.42
CA PHE A 109 0.22 -16.16 4.25
C PHE A 109 0.56 -17.54 4.84
N GLU A 110 1.22 -18.42 4.08
CA GLU A 110 1.58 -19.74 4.61
C GLU A 110 2.66 -19.68 5.71
N ARG A 111 3.53 -18.67 5.65
CA ARG A 111 4.62 -18.50 6.62
C ARG A 111 4.14 -17.97 7.97
N SER A 112 2.99 -17.30 8.03
CA SER A 112 2.37 -16.90 9.31
C SER A 112 1.64 -18.06 9.99
N ASP A 113 1.04 -18.96 9.21
CA ASP A 113 0.25 -20.08 9.73
C ASP A 113 1.13 -21.25 10.23
N GLN A 114 2.40 -21.33 9.81
CA GLN A 114 3.35 -22.37 10.23
C GLN A 114 4.02 -22.14 11.60
N LEU A 115 3.66 -21.11 12.36
CA LEU A 115 4.27 -20.80 13.66
C LEU A 115 3.61 -21.47 14.88
N THR A 116 2.62 -22.37 14.68
CA THR A 116 1.89 -23.03 15.79
C THR A 116 2.03 -24.56 15.83
N LEU A 117 3.08 -25.14 15.27
CA LEU A 117 3.33 -26.59 15.36
C LEU A 117 4.63 -26.95 16.08
N PHE A 118 4.76 -26.54 17.35
CA PHE A 118 5.64 -27.19 18.35
C PHE A 118 5.06 -27.00 19.75
#